data_AF-A0A8J4UPT0-F1
#
_entry.id   AF-A0A8J4UPT0-F1
#
_cell.length_a   1.000
_cell.length_b   1.000
_cell.length_c   1.000
_cell.angle_alpha   90.00
_cell.angle_beta   90.00
_cell.angle_gamma   90.00
#
_symmetry.space_group_name_H-M   'P 1'
#
loop_
_entity.id
_entity.type
_entity.pdbx_description
1 polymer ?
#
loop_
_entity_poly.entity_id
_entity_poly.type
_entity_poly.pdbx_seq_one_letter_code
_entity_poly.pdbx_strand_id
1 'polypeptide(L)'
;MVHWSDHERQVIHDVWGKVSGDDVGTALVRLLIVYPWTQRYFASFGNLANAAAIEGNPKVHAHGKVVKGGLDNAVKHLDNVKGAFNQLSKLHSEKLHVDSSNFW
;
A
#
# COMPACT_ATOMS: atom_id res chain seq x y z
N MET A 1 -11.94 -14.68 13.23
CA MET A 1 -12.29 -13.87 12.04
C MET A 1 -12.66 -12.51 12.58
N VAL A 2 -12.28 -11.41 11.92
CA VAL A 2 -12.73 -10.08 12.38
C VAL A 2 -14.20 -9.96 12.02
N HIS A 3 -15.01 -9.40 12.92
CA HIS A 3 -16.42 -9.14 12.69
C HIS A 3 -16.61 -7.63 12.56
N TRP A 4 -17.07 -7.19 11.40
CA TRP A 4 -17.47 -5.80 11.17
C TRP A 4 -18.99 -5.69 11.27
N SER A 5 -19.45 -4.70 12.04
CA SER A 5 -20.82 -4.22 11.99
C SER A 5 -21.14 -3.61 10.63
N ASP A 6 -22.44 -3.50 10.31
CA ASP A 6 -22.89 -2.85 9.07
C ASP A 6 -22.46 -1.38 9.02
N HIS A 7 -22.43 -0.71 10.18
CA HIS A 7 -21.96 0.66 10.29
C HIS A 7 -20.47 0.79 9.92
N GLU A 8 -19.60 -0.08 10.45
CA GLU A 8 -18.17 -0.06 10.12
C GLU A 8 -17.93 -0.32 8.63
N ARG A 9 -18.66 -1.26 8.02
CA ARG A 9 -18.57 -1.51 6.58
C ARG A 9 -18.96 -0.30 5.77
N GLN A 10 -20.07 0.34 6.12
CA GLN A 10 -20.54 1.54 5.44
C GLN A 10 -19.49 2.65 5.50
N VAL A 11 -18.92 2.90 6.68
CA VAL A 11 -17.85 3.91 6.86
C VAL A 11 -16.62 3.57 6.02
N ILE A 12 -16.18 2.31 6.00
CA ILE A 12 -15.05 1.87 5.18
C ILE A 12 -15.33 2.14 3.69
N HIS A 13 -16.51 1.76 3.20
CA HIS A 13 -16.88 1.97 1.80
C HIS A 13 -17.00 3.46 1.44
N ASP A 14 -17.60 4.27 2.32
CA ASP A 14 -17.80 5.71 2.09
C ASP A 14 -16.48 6.48 2.06
N VAL A 15 -15.54 6.13 2.94
CA VAL A 15 -14.20 6.72 2.95
C VAL A 15 -13.43 6.24 1.72
N TRP A 16 -13.41 4.93 1.48
CA TRP A 16 -12.63 4.34 0.40
C TRP A 16 -13.09 4.78 -1.00
N GLY A 17 -14.39 5.01 -1.18
CA GLY A 17 -14.96 5.53 -2.43
C GLY A 17 -14.44 6.91 -2.82
N LYS A 18 -13.83 7.65 -1.89
CA LYS A 18 -13.23 8.97 -2.12
C LYS A 18 -11.72 8.92 -2.38
N VAL A 19 -11.07 7.78 -2.14
CA VAL A 19 -9.62 7.61 -2.28
C VAL A 19 -9.25 7.31 -3.73
N SER A 20 -8.40 8.14 -4.31
CA SER A 20 -7.85 7.95 -5.66
C SER A 20 -6.52 7.18 -5.63
N GLY A 21 -6.07 6.74 -6.80
CA GLY A 21 -4.73 6.14 -6.96
C GLY A 21 -3.59 7.12 -6.65
N ASP A 22 -3.83 8.41 -6.90
CA ASP A 22 -2.84 9.47 -6.70
C ASP A 22 -2.70 9.81 -5.20
N ASP A 23 -3.77 9.68 -4.42
CA ASP A 23 -3.72 9.78 -2.95
C ASP A 23 -2.80 8.70 -2.36
N VAL A 24 -2.90 7.46 -2.87
CA VAL A 24 -2.05 6.34 -2.44
C VAL A 24 -0.60 6.51 -2.95
N GLY A 25 -0.42 7.07 -4.14
CA GLY A 25 0.90 7.48 -4.64
C GLY A 25 1.57 8.49 -3.70
N THR A 26 0.82 9.49 -3.25
CA THR A 26 1.28 10.48 -2.27
C THR A 26 1.64 9.84 -0.93
N ALA A 27 0.88 8.84 -0.47
CA ALA A 27 1.22 8.08 0.73
C ALA A 27 2.54 7.30 0.57
N LEU A 28 2.79 6.71 -0.60
CA LEU A 28 4.05 6.01 -0.88
C LEU A 28 5.25 6.97 -0.94
N VAL A 29 5.08 8.17 -1.52
CA VAL A 29 6.11 9.23 -1.46
C VAL A 29 6.48 9.54 -0.01
N ARG A 30 5.46 9.73 0.85
CA ARG A 30 5.67 10.00 2.29
C ARG A 30 6.39 8.84 3.00
N LEU A 31 6.04 7.59 2.70
CA LEU A 31 6.71 6.40 3.24
C LEU A 31 8.22 6.43 2.93
N LEU A 32 8.58 6.68 1.68
CA LEU A 32 9.97 6.67 1.23
C LEU A 32 10.80 7.83 1.79
N ILE A 33 10.17 8.96 2.12
CA ILE A 33 10.83 10.13 2.71
C ILE A 33 10.99 9.97 4.22
N VAL A 34 9.91 9.64 4.94
CA VAL A 34 9.89 9.60 6.42
C VAL A 34 10.63 8.36 6.94
N TYR A 35 10.56 7.25 6.20
CA TYR A 35 11.16 5.98 6.57
C TYR A 35 12.15 5.54 5.48
N PRO A 36 13.31 6.21 5.35
CA PRO A 36 14.21 6.05 4.21
C PRO A 36 14.76 4.62 4.06
N TRP A 37 14.77 3.81 5.12
CA TRP A 37 15.14 2.39 5.02
C TRP A 37 14.21 1.58 4.12
N THR A 38 12.96 2.04 3.89
CA THR A 38 12.01 1.37 3.00
C THR A 38 12.41 1.48 1.53
N GLN A 39 13.23 2.48 1.16
CA GLN A 39 13.74 2.65 -0.21
C GLN A 39 14.51 1.44 -0.72
N ARG A 40 15.10 0.61 0.17
CA ARG A 40 15.83 -0.61 -0.20
C ARG A 40 15.00 -1.60 -1.01
N TYR A 41 13.68 -1.62 -0.80
CA TYR A 41 12.77 -2.52 -1.52
C TYR A 41 12.40 -1.99 -2.93
N PHE A 42 12.76 -0.75 -3.25
CA PHE A 42 12.38 -0.05 -4.47
C PHE A 42 13.58 0.35 -5.33
N ALA A 43 14.71 -0.36 -5.24
CA ALA A 43 15.93 -0.03 -5.97
C ALA A 43 15.73 0.09 -7.51
N SER A 44 14.77 -0.65 -8.08
CA SER A 44 14.44 -0.60 -9.51
C SER A 44 13.67 0.68 -9.93
N PHE A 45 13.30 1.53 -8.98
CA PHE A 45 12.56 2.77 -9.23
C PHE A 45 13.48 3.92 -9.66
N GLY A 46 14.80 3.71 -9.64
CA GLY A 46 15.78 4.70 -10.09
C GLY A 46 16.13 5.68 -8.98
N ASN A 47 16.17 6.97 -9.31
CA ASN A 47 16.62 7.99 -8.36
C ASN A 47 15.58 8.21 -7.24
N LEU A 48 15.99 7.89 -6.01
CA LEU A 48 15.24 8.14 -4.76
C LEU A 48 16.10 8.92 -3.74
N ALA A 49 17.16 9.61 -4.19
CA ALA A 49 18.20 10.14 -3.31
C ALA A 49 17.76 11.29 -2.40
N ASN A 50 16.66 11.98 -2.71
CA ASN A 50 16.12 13.08 -1.92
C ASN A 50 14.61 13.23 -2.15
N ALA A 51 13.96 14.07 -1.33
CA ALA A 51 12.51 14.27 -1.36
C ALA A 51 11.99 14.68 -2.74
N ALA A 52 12.63 15.65 -3.41
CA ALA A 52 12.21 16.10 -4.74
C ALA A 52 12.35 14.99 -5.79
N ALA A 53 13.41 14.17 -5.72
CA ALA A 53 13.59 13.02 -6.60
C ALA A 53 12.50 11.95 -6.38
N ILE A 54 12.14 11.67 -5.12
CA ILE A 54 11.08 10.72 -4.78
C ILE A 54 9.71 11.24 -5.24
N GLU A 55 9.41 12.50 -4.95
CA GLU A 55 8.14 13.15 -5.28
C GLU A 55 7.94 13.27 -6.80
N GLY A 56 9.01 13.51 -7.57
CA GLY A 56 8.97 13.52 -9.03
C GLY A 56 9.04 12.14 -9.69
N ASN A 57 9.15 11.04 -8.93
CA ASN A 57 9.42 9.72 -9.51
C ASN A 57 8.15 9.06 -10.08
N PRO A 58 8.04 8.86 -11.41
CA PRO A 58 6.83 8.30 -12.01
C PRO A 58 6.56 6.86 -11.60
N LYS A 59 7.60 6.07 -11.26
CA LYS A 59 7.43 4.69 -10.80
C LYS A 59 6.87 4.62 -9.38
N VAL A 60 7.21 5.58 -8.52
CA VAL A 60 6.60 5.69 -7.18
C VAL A 60 5.10 5.94 -7.31
N HIS A 61 4.70 6.93 -8.09
CA HIS A 61 3.28 7.24 -8.33
C HIS A 61 2.52 6.08 -8.99
N ALA A 62 3.13 5.45 -10.00
CA ALA A 62 2.53 4.27 -10.64
C ALA A 62 2.36 3.10 -9.65
N HIS A 63 3.32 2.88 -8.75
CA HIS A 63 3.21 1.84 -7.74
C HIS A 63 2.16 2.15 -6.67
N GLY A 64 1.90 3.43 -6.38
CA GLY A 64 0.75 3.84 -5.56
C GLY A 64 -0.58 3.27 -6.07
N LYS A 65 -0.78 3.23 -7.39
CA LYS A 65 -1.98 2.61 -8.00
C LYS A 65 -2.02 1.09 -7.81
N VAL A 66 -0.86 0.43 -7.81
CA VAL A 66 -0.74 -1.01 -7.52
C VAL A 66 -1.10 -1.29 -6.06
N VAL A 67 -0.59 -0.49 -5.11
CA VAL A 67 -0.94 -0.58 -3.69
C VAL A 67 -2.44 -0.36 -3.48
N LYS A 68 -3.02 0.66 -4.14
CA LYS A 68 -4.46 0.89 -4.10
C LYS A 68 -5.25 -0.32 -4.59
N GLY A 69 -4.85 -0.96 -5.69
CA GLY A 69 -5.50 -2.17 -6.19
C GLY A 69 -5.47 -3.33 -5.19
N GLY A 70 -4.39 -3.47 -4.42
CA GLY A 70 -4.33 -4.39 -3.28
C GLY A 70 -5.37 -4.06 -2.21
N LEU A 71 -5.44 -2.79 -1.78
CA LEU A 71 -6.42 -2.35 -0.78
C LEU A 71 -7.87 -2.44 -1.28
N ASP A 72 -8.12 -2.15 -2.57
CA ASP A 72 -9.43 -2.35 -3.23
C ASP A 72 -9.90 -3.80 -3.08
N ASN A 73 -8.97 -4.77 -3.21
CA ASN A 73 -9.28 -6.18 -3.04
C ASN A 73 -9.67 -6.51 -1.58
N ALA A 74 -9.01 -5.91 -0.59
CA ALA A 74 -9.40 -6.09 0.82
C ALA A 74 -10.78 -5.49 1.12
N VAL A 75 -11.06 -4.28 0.62
CA VAL A 75 -12.36 -3.61 0.83
C VAL A 75 -13.51 -4.39 0.18
N LYS A 76 -13.27 -5.09 -0.92
CA LYS A 76 -14.27 -6.01 -1.53
C LYS A 76 -14.46 -7.32 -0.77
N HIS A 77 -13.53 -7.67 0.12
CA HIS A 77 -13.51 -8.94 0.84
C HIS A 77 -13.26 -8.73 2.35
N LEU A 78 -13.98 -7.78 2.97
CA LEU A 78 -13.78 -7.40 4.38
C LEU A 78 -13.91 -8.57 5.37
N ASP A 79 -14.73 -9.57 5.04
CA ASP A 79 -14.90 -10.78 5.86
C ASP A 79 -13.74 -11.78 5.70
N ASN A 80 -13.02 -11.72 4.59
CA ASN A 80 -11.95 -12.67 4.26
C ASN A 80 -10.68 -11.97 3.74
N VAL A 81 -10.25 -10.90 4.42
CA VAL A 81 -9.03 -10.16 4.06
C VAL A 81 -7.80 -11.09 4.05
N LYS A 82 -7.71 -12.02 5.02
CA LYS A 82 -6.63 -13.01 5.06
C LYS A 82 -6.57 -13.87 3.79
N GLY A 83 -7.71 -14.31 3.29
CA GLY A 83 -7.80 -15.05 2.02
C GLY A 83 -7.42 -14.18 0.83
N ALA A 84 -7.98 -12.96 0.77
CA ALA A 84 -7.72 -11.99 -0.29
C ALA A 84 -6.23 -11.62 -0.41
N PHE A 85 -5.51 -11.57 0.72
CA PHE A 85 -4.10 -11.20 0.78
C PHE A 85 -3.13 -12.38 0.79
N ASN A 86 -3.59 -13.63 0.66
CA ASN A 86 -2.70 -14.80 0.76
C ASN A 86 -1.49 -14.72 -0.19
N GLN A 87 -1.74 -14.46 -1.48
CA GLN A 87 -0.65 -14.32 -2.46
C GLN A 87 0.22 -13.08 -2.19
N LEU A 88 -0.38 -11.98 -1.76
CA LEU A 88 0.34 -10.75 -1.44
C LEU A 88 1.25 -10.92 -0.22
N SER A 89 0.79 -11.68 0.78
CA SER A 89 1.54 -12.03 1.98
C SER A 89 2.76 -12.86 1.62
N LYS A 90 2.61 -13.90 0.80
CA LYS A 90 3.75 -14.70 0.30
C LYS A 90 4.74 -13.84 -0.49
N LEU A 91 4.24 -12.97 -1.36
CA LEU A 91 5.10 -12.05 -2.11
C LEU A 91 5.95 -11.19 -1.17
N HIS A 92 5.34 -10.51 -0.20
CA HIS A 92 6.05 -9.59 0.68
C HIS A 92 6.97 -10.31 1.68
N SER A 93 6.55 -11.46 2.22
CA SER A 93 7.32 -12.19 3.24
C SER A 93 8.36 -13.16 2.66
N GLU A 94 7.97 -14.02 1.74
CA GLU A 94 8.80 -15.13 1.25
C GLU A 94 9.68 -14.74 0.06
N LYS A 95 9.28 -13.74 -0.74
CA LYS A 95 10.01 -13.33 -1.94
C LYS A 95 10.73 -12.01 -1.79
N LEU A 96 10.05 -11.00 -1.25
CA LEU A 96 10.63 -9.66 -1.06
C LEU A 96 11.30 -9.50 0.30
N HIS A 97 11.04 -10.41 1.25
CA HIS A 97 11.57 -10.38 2.61
C HIS A 97 11.40 -9.00 3.29
N VAL A 98 10.23 -8.40 3.10
CA VAL A 98 9.87 -7.14 3.75
C VAL A 98 9.65 -7.43 5.23
N ASP A 99 10.46 -6.79 6.07
CA ASP A 99 10.27 -6.83 7.52
C ASP A 99 8.85 -6.39 7.87
N SER A 100 8.16 -7.19 8.67
CA SER A 100 6.76 -6.94 9.05
C SER A 100 6.56 -5.62 9.77
N SER A 101 7.61 -5.06 10.37
CA SER A 101 7.59 -3.74 11.01
C SER A 101 7.34 -2.58 10.02
N ASN A 102 7.25 -2.84 8.71
CA ASN A 102 6.87 -1.84 7.72
C ASN A 102 5.35 -1.86 7.41
N PHE A 103 4.56 -2.75 8.03
CA PHE A 103 3.12 -2.87 7.82
C PHE A 103 2.25 -2.57 9.06
N TRP A 104 2.85 -2.50 10.25
CA TRP A 104 2.19 -2.18 11.53
C TRP A 104 2.12 -0.68 11.82
#